data_AF-A0A2N3FPX5-F1
#
_entry.id   AF-A0A2N3FPX5-F1
#
_cell.length_a   1.000
_cell.length_b   1.000
_cell.length_c   1.000
_cell.angle_alpha   90.00
_cell.angle_beta   90.00
_cell.angle_gamma   90.00
#
_symmetry.space_group_name_H-M   'P 1'
#
loop_
_entity.id
_entity.type
_entity.pdbx_description
1 polymer ?
#
loop_
_entity_poly.entity_id
_entity_poly.type
_entity_poly.pdbx_seq_one_letter_code
_entity_poly.pdbx_strand_id
1 'polypeptide(L)' 'MDVVNDLLMLTSARTFAATGDGLRRRQAAGLSLREVAAAVGISPTTLWRWEKGQRTPRGRAAIAWACLLDELGRKVRTR' A
#
# COMPACT_ATOMS: atom_id res chain seq x y z
N MET A 1 -20.10 0.14 5.45
CA MET A 1 -18.82 -0.59 5.53
C MET A 1 -18.95 -1.77 4.60
N ASP A 2 -18.38 -1.68 3.40
CA ASP A 2 -18.54 -2.71 2.39
C ASP A 2 -17.44 -3.77 2.55
N VAL A 3 -17.85 -4.93 3.11
CA VAL A 3 -16.95 -6.05 3.42
C VAL A 3 -16.29 -6.61 2.16
N VAL A 4 -16.96 -6.57 1.01
CA VAL A 4 -16.42 -7.07 -0.25
C VAL A 4 -15.27 -6.18 -0.70
N ASN A 5 -15.46 -4.86 -0.67
CA ASN A 5 -14.42 -3.90 -1.02
C ASN A 5 -13.21 -4.01 -0.08
N ASP A 6 -13.42 -4.21 1.21
CA ASP A 6 -12.34 -4.39 2.20
C ASP A 6 -11.49 -5.64 1.90
N LEU A 7 -12.11 -6.76 1.53
CA LEU A 7 -11.40 -8.00 1.18
C LEU A 7 -10.64 -7.88 -0.14
N LEU A 8 -11.20 -7.19 -1.13
CA LEU A 8 -10.52 -6.90 -2.38
C LEU A 8 -9.25 -6.07 -2.11
N MET A 9 -9.38 -4.99 -1.35
CA MET A 9 -8.23 -4.13 -1.01
C MET A 9 -7.19 -4.84 -0.17
N LEU A 10 -7.60 -5.70 0.76
CA LEU A 10 -6.66 -6.53 1.52
C LEU A 10 -5.88 -7.49 0.60
N THR A 11 -6.55 -8.06 -0.40
CA THR A 11 -5.90 -8.93 -1.39
C THR A 11 -4.92 -8.13 -2.24
N SER A 12 -5.30 -6.95 -2.72
CA SER A 12 -4.43 -6.03 -3.44
C SER A 12 -3.20 -5.64 -2.62
N ALA A 13 -3.35 -5.35 -1.32
CA ALA A 13 -2.23 -5.04 -0.43
C ALA A 13 -1.19 -6.18 -0.43
N ARG A 14 -1.66 -7.42 -0.33
CA ARG A 14 -0.78 -8.61 -0.35
C ARG A 14 -0.10 -8.76 -1.70
N THR A 15 -0.81 -8.55 -2.79
CA THR A 15 -0.24 -8.55 -4.14
C THR A 15 0.84 -7.49 -4.28
N PHE A 16 0.58 -6.24 -3.87
CA PHE A 16 1.55 -5.15 -3.97
C PHE A 16 2.82 -5.39 -3.16
N ALA A 17 2.70 -6.04 -2.00
CA ALA A 17 3.85 -6.47 -1.19
C ALA A 17 4.63 -7.60 -1.87
N ALA A 18 3.94 -8.60 -2.43
CA ALA A 18 4.56 -9.76 -3.07
C ALA A 18 5.28 -9.41 -4.38
N THR A 19 4.75 -8.48 -5.17
CA THR A 19 5.30 -8.08 -6.48
C THR A 19 6.29 -6.91 -6.38
N GLY A 20 6.38 -6.27 -5.22
CA GLY A 20 7.09 -5.00 -5.06
C GLY A 20 6.42 -3.81 -5.76
N ASP A 21 5.18 -3.95 -6.26
CA ASP A 21 4.43 -2.85 -6.86
C ASP A 21 4.21 -1.70 -5.88
N GLY A 22 4.01 -2.01 -4.59
CA GLY A 22 3.78 -0.98 -3.58
C GLY A 22 4.95 -0.01 -3.44
N LEU A 23 6.17 -0.55 -3.42
CA LEU A 23 7.41 0.23 -3.46
C LEU A 23 7.49 1.09 -4.73
N ARG A 24 7.28 0.47 -5.90
CA ARG A 24 7.39 1.15 -7.20
C ARG A 24 6.41 2.30 -7.32
N ARG A 25 5.14 2.10 -6.96
CA ARG A 25 4.11 3.15 -6.99
C ARG A 25 4.39 4.28 -6.01
N ARG A 26 4.82 3.96 -4.79
CA ARG A 26 5.21 4.97 -3.81
C ARG A 26 6.37 5.83 -4.33
N GLN A 27 7.41 5.20 -4.87
CA GLN A 27 8.58 5.91 -5.42
C GLN A 27 8.22 6.75 -6.66
N ALA A 28 7.41 6.22 -7.56
CA ALA A 28 6.93 6.97 -8.73
C ALA A 28 6.11 8.21 -8.36
N ALA A 29 5.42 8.16 -7.22
CA ALA A 29 4.71 9.30 -6.65
C ALA A 29 5.62 10.26 -5.83
N GLY A 30 6.93 9.98 -5.71
CA GLY A 30 7.86 10.80 -4.94
C GLY A 30 7.67 10.74 -3.43
N LEU A 31 6.90 9.77 -2.91
CA LEU A 31 6.56 9.68 -1.50
C LEU A 31 7.61 8.91 -0.70
N SER A 32 7.97 9.41 0.47
CA SER A 32 8.82 8.73 1.44
C SER A 32 8.07 7.63 2.19
N LEU A 33 8.83 6.71 2.81
CA LEU A 33 8.26 5.71 3.73
C LEU A 33 7.51 6.36 4.90
N ARG A 34 8.00 7.50 5.42
CA ARG A 34 7.41 8.16 6.59
C ARG A 34 6.04 8.75 6.28
N GLU A 35 5.90 9.41 5.12
CA GLU A 35 4.63 10.00 4.70
C GLU A 35 3.55 8.95 4.54
N VAL A 36 3.85 7.84 3.85
CA VAL A 36 2.89 6.75 3.64
C VAL A 36 2.57 6.04 4.96
N ALA A 37 3.59 5.75 5.78
CA ALA A 37 3.38 5.05 7.05
C ALA A 37 2.54 5.89 8.02
N ALA A 38 2.77 7.21 8.09
CA ALA A 38 1.95 8.13 8.88
C ALA A 38 0.50 8.16 8.38
N ALA A 39 0.28 8.24 7.06
CA ALA A 39 -1.06 8.27 6.47
C ALA A 39 -1.90 7.03 6.78
N VAL A 40 -1.27 5.85 6.88
CA VAL A 40 -1.97 4.57 7.16
C VAL A 40 -1.85 4.11 8.62
N GLY A 41 -1.20 4.89 9.49
CA GLY A 41 -1.12 4.65 10.93
C GLY A 41 -0.20 3.49 11.34
N ILE A 42 0.94 3.30 10.66
CA ILE A 42 1.94 2.27 11.00
C ILE A 42 3.35 2.86 11.14
N SER A 43 4.28 2.07 11.67
CA SER A 43 5.70 2.47 11.68
C SER A 43 6.31 2.42 10.27
N PRO A 44 7.28 3.29 9.94
CA PRO A 44 8.03 3.21 8.69
C PRO A 44 8.73 1.85 8.48
N THR A 45 9.20 1.23 9.57
CA THR A 45 9.81 -0.10 9.55
C THR A 45 8.80 -1.18 9.16
N THR A 46 7.55 -1.08 9.63
CA THR A 46 6.47 -1.99 9.22
C THR A 46 6.22 -1.88 7.72
N LEU A 47 6.09 -0.66 7.22
CA LEU A 47 5.89 -0.42 5.78
C LEU A 47 7.06 -0.93 4.95
N TRP A 48 8.30 -0.68 5.37
CA TRP A 48 9.49 -1.18 4.69
C TRP A 48 9.50 -2.72 4.60
N ARG A 49 9.10 -3.42 5.66
CA ARG A 49 8.98 -4.90 5.64
C ARG A 49 7.89 -5.38 4.70
N TRP A 50 6.79 -4.65 4.54
CA TRP A 50 5.77 -4.97 3.54
C TRP A 50 6.29 -4.77 2.13
N GLU A 51 6.92 -3.64 1.85
CA GLU A 51 7.47 -3.30 0.53
C GLU A 51 8.62 -4.22 0.09
N LYS A 52 9.32 -4.84 1.05
CA LYS A 52 10.36 -5.85 0.79
C LYS A 52 9.83 -7.28 0.79
N GLY A 53 8.52 -7.49 0.90
CA GLY A 53 7.91 -8.83 0.97
C GLY A 53 8.28 -9.63 2.23
N GLN A 54 8.95 -9.02 3.21
CA GLN A 54 9.40 -9.68 4.44
C GLN A 54 8.26 -9.93 5.43
N ARG A 55 7.15 -9.19 5.30
CA ARG A 55 5.92 -9.43 6.08
C ARG A 55 4.69 -9.23 5.22
N THR A 56 3.72 -10.12 5.40
CA THR A 56 2.39 -10.01 4.77
C THR A 56 1.58 -8.88 5.42
N PRO A 57 1.05 -7.91 4.63
CA PRO A 57 0.12 -6.90 5.13
C PRO A 57 -1.17 -7.53 5.68
N ARG A 58 -1.68 -6.97 6.78
CA ARG A 58 -2.90 -7.41 7.45
C ARG A 58 -3.67 -6.26 8.10
N GLY A 59 -4.97 -6.45 8.28
CA GLY A 59 -5.85 -5.52 8.99
C GLY A 59 -6.11 -4.21 8.26
N ARG A 60 -6.69 -3.24 8.97
CA ARG A 60 -7.15 -1.96 8.39
C ARG A 60 -6.04 -1.14 7.74
N ALA A 61 -4.83 -1.15 8.30
CA ALA A 61 -3.69 -0.45 7.72
C ALA A 61 -3.28 -1.00 6.34
N ALA A 62 -3.42 -2.30 6.13
CA ALA A 62 -3.15 -2.90 4.82
C ALA A 62 -4.19 -2.49 3.77
N ILE A 63 -5.47 -2.44 4.17
CA ILE A 63 -6.56 -1.94 3.32
C ILE A 63 -6.31 -0.48 2.95
N ALA A 64 -6.03 0.38 3.94
CA ALA A 64 -5.73 1.79 3.71
C ALA A 64 -4.52 1.99 2.79
N TRP A 65 -3.48 1.19 2.96
CA TRP A 65 -2.30 1.21 2.09
C TRP A 65 -2.63 0.80 0.65
N ALA A 66 -3.44 -0.25 0.44
CA ALA A 66 -3.87 -0.63 -0.90
C ALA A 66 -4.73 0.44 -1.58
N CYS A 67 -5.68 1.04 -0.86
CA CYS A 67 -6.51 2.13 -1.39
C CYS A 67 -5.63 3.31 -1.85
N LEU A 68 -4.65 3.71 -1.03
CA LEU A 68 -3.69 4.76 -1.38
C LEU A 68 -2.92 4.41 -2.66
N LEU A 69 -2.38 3.19 -2.75
CA LEU A 69 -1.59 2.75 -3.89
C LEU A 69 -2.41 2.57 -5.18
N ASP A 70 -3.69 2.23 -5.07
CA ASP A 70 -4.61 2.18 -6.22
C ASP A 70 -4.85 3.59 -6.78
N GLU A 71 -5.16 4.54 -5.90
CA GLU A 71 -5.37 5.95 -6.27
C GLU A 71 -4.11 6.55 -6.92
N LEU A 72 -2.92 6.28 -6.37
CA LEU A 72 -1.66 6.69 -6.98
C LEU A 72 -1.47 6.08 -8.38
N GLY A 73 -1.82 4.80 -8.55
CA GLY A 73 -1.76 4.11 -9.84
C GLY A 73 -2.69 4.72 -10.89
N ARG A 74 -3.89 5.17 -10.49
CA ARG A 74 -4.83 5.85 -11.39
C ARG A 74 -4.31 7.21 -11.85
N LYS A 75 -3.73 8.00 -10.93
CA LYS A 75 -3.19 9.34 -11.24
C LYS A 75 -1.98 9.32 -12.17
N VAL A 76 -1.14 8.29 -12.09
CA VAL A 76 0.02 8.14 -12.98
C VAL A 76 -0.41 7.85 -14.43
N ARG A 77 -1.55 7.18 -14.64
CA ARG A 77 -2.04 6.82 -15.98
C ARG A 77 -2.74 7.96 -16.74
N THR A 78 -3.01 9.07 -16.06
CA THR A 78 -3.65 10.27 -16.62
C THR A 78 -2.64 11.39 -16.99
N ARG A 79 -1.34 11.11 -16.89
CA ARG A 79 -0.24 11.94 -17.43
C ARG A 79 0.39 11.24 -18.61
#